data_AF-M2B3A7-F1
#
_entry.id   AF-M2B3A7-F1
#
_cell.length_a   1.000
_cell.length_b   1.000
_cell.length_c   1.000
_cell.angle_alpha   90.00
_cell.angle_beta   90.00
_cell.angle_gamma   90.00
#
_symmetry.space_group_name_H-M   'P 1'
#
loop_
_entity.id
_entity.type
_entity.pdbx_description
1 polymer ?
#
loop_
_entity_poly.entity_id
_entity_poly.type
_entity_poly.pdbx_seq_one_letter_code
_entity_poly.pdbx_strand_id
1 'polypeptide(L)' 'MPLFEIETDAHIIITWAENEDDAREVVDDAYPEDELMRLTKRPRDSWVISKGALGLTDRTL' A
#
# COMPACT_ATOMS: atom_id res chain seq x y z
N MET A 1 -2.41 15.33 -3.72
CA MET A 1 -2.73 14.01 -4.30
C MET A 1 -3.28 13.13 -3.19
N PRO A 2 -4.33 12.32 -3.40
CA PRO A 2 -4.82 11.34 -2.42
C PRO A 2 -3.90 10.13 -2.23
N LEU A 3 -3.97 9.50 -1.05
CA LEU A 3 -3.25 8.28 -0.72
C LEU A 3 -4.10 7.06 -1.09
N PHE A 4 -3.49 6.08 -1.76
CA PHE A 4 -4.11 4.82 -2.14
C PHE A 4 -3.43 3.65 -1.45
N GLU A 5 -4.24 2.64 -1.12
CA GLU A 5 -3.81 1.31 -0.75
C GLU A 5 -4.21 0.36 -1.88
N ILE A 6 -3.24 -0.41 -2.36
CA ILE A 6 -3.40 -1.36 -3.45
C ILE A 6 -2.94 -2.72 -2.93
N GLU A 7 -3.82 -3.70 -2.95
CA GLU A 7 -3.52 -5.09 -2.61
C GLU A 7 -3.39 -5.86 -3.92
N THR A 8 -2.26 -6.54 -4.10
CA THR A 8 -2.02 -7.48 -5.18
C THR A 8 -2.02 -8.91 -4.62
N ASP A 9 -1.79 -9.89 -5.48
CA ASP A 9 -1.58 -11.29 -5.07
C ASP A 9 -0.29 -11.50 -4.23
N ALA A 10 0.69 -10.60 -4.34
CA ALA A 10 1.97 -10.69 -3.63
C ALA A 10 2.24 -9.57 -2.61
N HIS A 11 1.67 -8.37 -2.79
CA HIS A 11 2.07 -7.16 -2.07
C HIS A 11 0.89 -6.29 -1.61
N ILE A 12 1.14 -5.48 -0.57
CA ILE A 12 0.31 -4.31 -0.22
C ILE A 12 1.13 -3.06 -0.50
N ILE A 13 0.72 -2.27 -1.48
CA ILE A 13 1.39 -1.06 -1.96
C ILE A 13 0.63 0.17 -1.45
N ILE A 14 1.37 1.12 -0.87
CA ILE A 14 0.84 2.40 -0.40
C ILE A 14 1.48 3.52 -1.21
N THR A 15 0.68 4.24 -1.99
CA THR A 15 1.18 5.26 -2.91
C THR A 15 0.32 6.51 -2.97
N TRP A 16 0.92 7.63 -3.35
CA TRP A 16 0.23 8.88 -3.64
C TRP A 16 0.00 8.99 -5.14
N ALA A 17 -1.24 9.20 -5.56
CA ALA A 17 -1.60 9.32 -6.98
C ALA A 17 -2.71 10.37 -7.15
N GLU A 18 -2.95 10.94 -8.33
CA GLU A 18 -4.00 11.95 -8.49
C GLU A 18 -5.39 11.31 -8.49
N ASN A 19 -5.50 10.16 -9.15
CA ASN A 19 -6.73 9.38 -9.29
C ASN A 19 -6.46 7.86 -9.21
N GLU A 20 -7.50 7.03 -9.41
CA GLU A 20 -7.36 5.56 -9.34
C GLU A 20 -6.55 4.97 -10.49
N ASP A 21 -6.64 5.55 -11.69
CA ASP A 21 -5.93 5.04 -12.87
C ASP A 21 -4.42 5.28 -12.71
N ASP A 22 -4.02 6.47 -12.25
CA ASP A 22 -2.61 6.74 -11.91
C ASP A 22 -2.10 5.79 -10.81
N ALA A 23 -2.97 5.40 -9.86
CA ALA A 23 -2.60 4.44 -8.83
C ALA A 23 -2.42 3.02 -9.38
N ARG A 24 -3.19 2.62 -10.41
CA ARG A 24 -2.99 1.33 -11.11
C ARG A 24 -1.68 1.32 -11.89
N GLU A 25 -1.35 2.42 -12.57
CA GLU A 25 -0.09 2.55 -13.31
C GLU A 25 1.14 2.32 -12.41
N VAL A 26 1.08 2.72 -11.13
CA VAL A 26 2.16 2.44 -10.17
C VAL A 26 2.41 0.93 -10.01
N VAL A 27 1.38 0.10 -10.03
CA VAL A 27 1.54 -1.36 -9.97
C VAL A 27 2.13 -1.87 -11.29
N ASP A 28 1.55 -1.48 -12.41
CA ASP A 28 1.98 -1.93 -13.74
C ASP A 28 3.46 -1.56 -14.01
N ASP A 29 3.90 -0.39 -13.56
CA ASP A 29 5.28 0.08 -13.75
C ASP A 29 6.29 -0.60 -12.81
N ALA A 30 5.94 -0.79 -11.53
CA ALA A 30 6.88 -1.26 -10.52
C ALA A 30 6.85 -2.78 -10.30
N TYR A 31 5.67 -3.38 -10.47
CA TYR A 31 5.39 -4.80 -10.21
C TYR A 31 4.51 -5.38 -11.35
N PRO A 32 5.00 -5.40 -12.61
CA PRO A 32 4.21 -5.79 -13.78
C PRO A 32 3.70 -7.25 -13.77
N GLU A 33 4.25 -8.09 -12.90
CA GLU A 33 3.85 -9.50 -12.76
C GLU A 33 2.79 -9.72 -11.67
N ASP A 34 2.55 -8.71 -10.82
CA ASP A 34 1.57 -8.78 -9.73
C ASP A 34 0.14 -8.59 -10.26
N GLU A 35 -0.80 -9.38 -9.75
CA GLU A 35 -2.22 -9.23 -10.09
C GLU A 35 -2.93 -8.32 -9.07
N LEU A 36 -3.52 -7.21 -9.53
CA LEU A 36 -4.26 -6.28 -8.66
C LEU A 36 -5.57 -6.91 -8.15
N MET A 37 -5.66 -7.10 -6.83
CA MET A 37 -6.81 -7.70 -6.14
C MET A 37 -7.78 -6.65 -5.58
N ARG A 38 -7.26 -5.57 -4.99
CA ARG A 38 -8.07 -4.48 -4.43
C ARG A 38 -7.34 -3.15 -4.59
N LEU A 39 -8.10 -2.10 -4.90
CA LEU A 39 -7.62 -0.71 -4.86
C LEU A 39 -8.58 0.12 -4.01
N THR A 40 -8.06 0.93 -3.09
CA THR A 40 -8.88 1.75 -2.21
C THR A 40 -8.21 3.09 -1.91
N LYS A 41 -8.96 4.18 -2.14
CA LYS A 41 -8.57 5.53 -1.69
C LYS A 41 -8.70 5.64 -0.17
N ARG A 42 -7.62 6.02 0.51
CA ARG A 42 -7.60 6.17 1.96
C ARG A 42 -8.29 7.48 2.37
N PRO A 43 -9.05 7.49 3.48
CA PRO A 43 -9.69 8.70 4.00
C PRO A 43 -8.71 9.68 4.65
N ARG A 44 -7.47 9.26 4.89
CA ARG A 44 -6.39 10.06 5.47
C ARG A 44 -5.11 9.84 4.66
N ASP A 45 -4.21 10.82 4.76
CA ASP A 45 -2.86 10.85 4.19
C ASP A 45 -1.82 10.04 4.98
N SER A 46 -2.27 9.25 5.94
CA SER A 46 -1.41 8.47 6.82
C SER A 46 -1.78 6.98 6.77
N TRP A 47 -0.74 6.15 6.73
CA TRP A 47 -0.83 4.71 6.91
C TRP A 47 -0.07 4.31 8.17
N VAL A 48 -0.70 3.47 8.99
CA VAL A 48 -0.16 3.03 10.27
C VAL A 48 -0.03 1.52 10.23
N ILE A 49 1.20 1.03 10.37
CA ILE A 49 1.48 -0.38 10.60
C ILE A 49 1.83 -0.56 12.07
N SER A 50 1.17 -1.50 12.74
CA SER A 50 1.54 -1.86 14.10
C SER A 50 2.88 -2.60 14.12
N LYS A 51 3.85 -2.08 14.88
CA LYS A 51 5.13 -2.79 15.13
C LYS A 51 4.91 -4.20 15.67
N GLY A 52 3.94 -4.37 16.57
CA GLY A 52 3.61 -5.68 17.13
C GLY A 52 3.07 -6.67 16.08
N ALA A 53 2.32 -6.19 15.08
CA ALA A 53 1.85 -7.03 13.98
C ALA A 53 3.01 -7.48 13.05
N LEU A 54 4.09 -6.70 13.00
CA LEU A 54 5.33 -7.07 12.33
C LEU A 54 6.25 -7.96 13.18
N GLY A 55 5.83 -8.35 14.40
CA GLY A 55 6.67 -9.09 15.34
C GLY A 55 7.80 -8.26 15.96
N LEU A 56 7.80 -6.93 15.77
CA LEU A 56 8.77 -6.01 16.35
C LEU A 56 8.34 -5.66 17.77
N THR A 57 8.62 -6.56 18.71
CA THR A 57 8.45 -6.32 20.15
C THR A 57 9.78 -5.87 20.73
N ASP A 58 9.93 -4.58 21.03
CA ASP A 58 11.11 -4.09 21.74
C ASP A 58 11.25 -4.84 23.07
N ARG A 59 12.38 -5.53 23.24
CA ARG A 59 12.82 -6.04 24.53
C ARG A 59 13.77 -5.00 25.11
N THR A 60 13.21 -4.02 25.83
CA THR A 60 14.02 -3.11 26.63
C THR A 60 14.69 -3.94 27.73
N LEU A 61 16.02 -4.08 27.63
CA LEU A 61 16.87 -4.67 28.66
C LEU A 61 16.87 -3.82 29.94
#